data_AF-A0A7C7MMZ8-F1
#
_entry.id   AF-A0A7C7MMZ8-F1
#
_cell.length_a   1.000
_cell.length_b   1.000
_cell.length_c   1.000
_cell.angle_alpha   90.00
_cell.angle_beta   90.00
_cell.angle_gamma   90.00
#
_symmetry.space_group_name_H-M   'P 1'
#
loop_
_entity.id
_entity.type
_entity.pdbx_description
1 polymer ?
#
loop_
_entity_poly.entity_id
_entity_poly.type
_entity_poly.pdbx_seq_one_letter_code
_entity_poly.pdbx_strand_id
1 'polypeptide(L)'
;MKNLLLIALAMITAISCKKNSEATTTKTSSEKEISVLEKVANAHGFKNWNNIEKLTYTFNVDRDSSHYERSWQWQPQKEQVKMLSVKDTVEYVRKEIDSLQQKADQAFINDKYWLLFPFQLVWDQSFEHAVKENVKAPISKKTMTEITIAYDNEDGYTPGDTYKIYIDKDFIIREWSYIASGSKDPNLSTTWENYQTYNGLKIATTHQNKEGSFKLYFTNIEVE
;
A
#
# COMPACT_ATOMS: atom_id res chain seq x y z
N MET A 1 -68.02 -61.61 49.09
CA MET A 1 -68.42 -61.83 47.69
C MET A 1 -68.67 -60.47 47.02
N LYS A 2 -67.97 -60.22 45.90
CA LYS A 2 -68.33 -59.34 44.76
C LYS A 2 -68.91 -57.93 45.01
N ASN A 3 -68.13 -56.90 44.68
CA ASN A 3 -68.34 -55.93 43.57
C ASN A 3 -67.42 -54.70 43.79
N LEU A 4 -66.32 -54.57 43.03
CA LEU A 4 -66.19 -53.70 41.84
C LEU A 4 -66.81 -52.30 42.00
N LEU A 5 -65.96 -51.26 42.01
CA LEU A 5 -65.96 -50.24 40.95
C LEU A 5 -64.68 -49.40 40.98
N LEU A 6 -64.11 -49.18 39.80
CA LEU A 6 -63.05 -48.21 39.49
C LEU A 6 -63.46 -46.79 39.89
N ILE A 7 -62.47 -45.94 40.18
CA ILE A 7 -62.22 -44.68 39.44
C ILE A 7 -60.78 -44.25 39.71
N ALA A 8 -60.08 -43.98 38.61
CA ALA A 8 -58.70 -43.53 38.55
C ALA A 8 -58.56 -42.06 38.94
N LEU A 9 -57.43 -41.69 39.56
CA LEU A 9 -56.88 -40.35 39.43
C LEU A 9 -55.35 -40.39 39.51
N ALA A 10 -54.75 -39.61 38.62
CA ALA A 10 -53.41 -39.76 38.05
C ALA A 10 -52.25 -39.65 39.04
N MET A 11 -51.28 -40.57 38.91
CA MET A 11 -49.92 -40.42 39.43
C MET A 11 -49.11 -39.51 38.51
N ILE A 12 -48.56 -38.43 39.08
CA ILE A 12 -47.45 -37.69 38.47
C ILE A 12 -46.16 -38.35 38.96
N THR A 13 -45.46 -39.06 38.07
CA THR A 13 -44.14 -39.61 38.33
C THR A 13 -43.12 -39.05 37.36
N ALA A 14 -42.04 -38.51 37.93
CA ALA A 14 -40.68 -38.41 37.40
C ALA A 14 -40.51 -37.53 36.13
N ILE A 15 -39.38 -36.90 35.84
CA ILE A 15 -38.04 -37.48 35.71
C ILE A 15 -37.00 -36.34 35.82
N SER A 16 -36.03 -36.56 36.69
CA SER A 16 -34.73 -35.88 36.71
C SER A 16 -33.96 -36.17 35.42
N CYS A 17 -33.47 -35.13 34.71
CA CYS A 17 -32.49 -35.31 33.64
C CYS A 17 -31.44 -34.18 33.59
N LYS A 18 -30.22 -34.58 33.96
CA LYS A 18 -28.87 -34.15 33.57
C LYS A 18 -28.67 -32.75 32.94
N LYS A 19 -27.86 -31.93 33.63
CA LYS A 19 -27.11 -30.81 33.06
C LYS A 19 -26.24 -31.30 31.89
N ASN A 20 -26.60 -30.89 30.68
CA ASN A 20 -25.64 -30.75 29.59
C ASN A 20 -25.07 -29.33 29.68
N SER A 21 -23.77 -29.23 29.94
CA SER A 21 -23.03 -28.00 29.70
C SER A 21 -22.91 -27.82 28.19
N GLU A 22 -23.77 -26.99 27.62
CA GLU A 22 -23.51 -26.42 26.31
C GLU A 22 -22.24 -25.58 26.40
N ALA A 23 -21.20 -26.02 25.68
CA ALA A 23 -20.05 -25.20 25.42
C ALA A 23 -20.51 -24.02 24.57
N THR A 24 -20.75 -22.87 25.23
CA THR A 24 -20.81 -21.57 24.58
C THR A 24 -19.50 -21.39 23.83
N THR A 25 -19.52 -21.70 22.54
CA THR A 25 -18.46 -21.35 21.62
C THR A 25 -18.57 -19.85 21.42
N THR A 26 -17.95 -19.10 22.34
CA THR A 26 -17.63 -17.71 22.13
C THR A 26 -16.78 -17.67 20.87
N LYS A 27 -17.40 -17.34 19.73
CA LYS A 27 -16.68 -16.89 18.55
C LYS A 27 -16.03 -15.57 18.94
N THR A 28 -14.87 -15.65 19.58
CA THR A 28 -13.92 -14.56 19.62
C THR A 28 -13.59 -14.28 18.16
N SER A 29 -14.23 -13.27 17.59
CA SER A 29 -13.77 -12.66 16.35
C SER A 29 -12.34 -12.20 16.65
N SER A 30 -11.36 -13.01 16.24
CA SER A 30 -9.97 -12.58 16.20
C SER A 30 -9.92 -11.50 15.14
N GLU A 31 -10.11 -10.25 15.56
CA GLU A 31 -9.86 -9.10 14.71
C GLU A 31 -8.38 -9.21 14.29
N LYS A 32 -8.17 -9.56 13.02
CA LYS A 32 -6.83 -9.79 12.47
C LYS A 32 -6.04 -8.51 12.68
N GLU A 33 -4.99 -8.57 13.48
CA GLU A 33 -4.15 -7.41 13.73
C GLU A 33 -3.56 -6.91 12.39
N ILE A 34 -3.84 -5.66 12.06
CA ILE A 34 -3.33 -5.04 10.82
C ILE A 34 -1.81 -4.91 10.90
N SER A 35 -1.13 -5.35 9.83
CA SER A 35 0.33 -5.28 9.69
C SER A 35 0.83 -3.83 9.63
N VAL A 36 2.14 -3.62 9.86
CA VAL A 36 2.74 -2.28 9.72
C VAL A 36 2.63 -1.75 8.28
N LEU A 37 2.70 -2.62 7.27
CA LEU A 37 2.55 -2.25 5.87
C LEU A 37 1.12 -1.73 5.59
N GLU A 38 0.11 -2.44 6.10
CA GLU A 38 -1.28 -1.99 6.03
C GLU A 38 -1.50 -0.69 6.81
N LYS A 39 -0.84 -0.49 7.97
CA LYS A 39 -0.89 0.78 8.72
C LYS A 39 -0.34 1.94 7.90
N VAL A 40 0.81 1.75 7.22
CA VAL A 40 1.40 2.76 6.34
C VAL A 40 0.46 3.06 5.17
N ALA A 41 -0.01 2.04 4.43
CA ALA A 41 -0.93 2.25 3.32
C ALA A 41 -2.21 3.00 3.76
N ASN A 42 -2.80 2.59 4.88
CA ASN A 42 -4.00 3.24 5.42
C ASN A 42 -3.75 4.68 5.90
N ALA A 43 -2.58 4.98 6.48
CA ALA A 43 -2.20 6.35 6.86
C ALA A 43 -2.08 7.30 5.66
N HIS A 44 -1.88 6.73 4.47
CA HIS A 44 -1.83 7.41 3.17
C HIS A 44 -3.15 7.37 2.39
N GLY A 45 -4.23 6.85 2.99
CA GLY A 45 -5.57 6.91 2.40
C GLY A 45 -5.98 5.69 1.58
N PHE A 46 -5.27 4.55 1.70
CA PHE A 46 -5.55 3.35 0.92
C PHE A 46 -7.00 2.86 0.99
N LYS A 47 -7.71 3.09 2.11
CA LYS A 47 -9.13 2.73 2.26
C LYS A 47 -10.04 3.39 1.22
N ASN A 48 -9.63 4.52 0.65
CA ASN A 48 -10.38 5.24 -0.37
C ASN A 48 -10.04 4.75 -1.79
N TRP A 49 -9.05 3.88 -1.96
CA TRP A 49 -8.50 3.50 -3.28
C TRP A 49 -9.54 2.94 -4.25
N ASN A 50 -10.45 2.11 -3.75
CA ASN A 50 -11.48 1.49 -4.59
C ASN A 50 -12.51 2.49 -5.14
N ASN A 51 -12.56 3.70 -4.59
CA ASN A 51 -13.44 4.77 -5.07
C ASN A 51 -12.76 5.66 -6.12
N ILE A 52 -11.46 5.46 -6.37
CA ILE A 52 -10.71 6.30 -7.30
C ILE A 52 -10.94 5.80 -8.72
N GLU A 53 -11.57 6.64 -9.54
CA GLU A 53 -11.89 6.36 -10.93
C GLU A 53 -10.78 6.82 -11.87
N LYS A 54 -10.14 7.95 -11.55
CA LYS A 54 -9.10 8.55 -12.39
C LYS A 54 -8.08 9.33 -11.57
N LEU A 55 -6.82 9.21 -11.97
CA LEU A 55 -5.69 9.96 -11.43
C LEU A 55 -4.94 10.62 -12.59
N THR A 56 -4.83 11.94 -12.55
CA THR A 56 -3.98 12.71 -13.46
C THR A 56 -2.83 13.32 -12.66
N TYR A 57 -1.61 13.30 -13.20
CA TYR A 57 -0.46 13.96 -12.57
C TYR A 57 0.69 14.18 -13.56
N THR A 58 1.56 15.11 -13.23
CA THR A 58 2.86 15.33 -13.89
C THR A 58 3.98 14.99 -12.92
N PHE A 59 4.83 14.05 -13.32
CA PHE A 59 6.08 13.68 -12.67
C PHE A 59 7.19 14.60 -13.16
N ASN A 60 7.90 15.26 -12.25
CA ASN A 60 8.98 16.20 -12.56
C ASN A 60 10.25 15.79 -11.83
N VAL A 61 11.40 15.87 -12.50
CA VAL A 61 12.72 15.67 -11.91
C VAL A 61 13.65 16.80 -12.33
N ASP A 62 14.20 17.46 -11.32
CA ASP A 62 15.30 18.42 -11.46
C ASP A 62 16.59 17.77 -10.96
N ARG A 63 17.63 17.87 -11.78
CA ARG A 63 19.00 17.46 -11.44
C ARG A 63 19.98 18.50 -11.93
N ASP A 64 20.70 19.15 -11.02
CA ASP A 64 21.67 20.21 -11.29
C ASP A 64 21.15 21.26 -12.29
N SER A 65 21.40 21.06 -13.60
CA SER A 65 21.02 21.95 -14.70
C SER A 65 20.02 21.35 -15.69
N SER A 66 19.49 20.16 -15.40
CA SER A 66 18.55 19.44 -16.26
C SER A 66 17.18 19.31 -15.59
N HIS A 67 16.15 19.40 -16.42
CA HIS A 67 14.76 19.17 -16.05
C HIS A 67 14.17 18.09 -16.96
N TYR A 68 13.36 17.22 -16.38
CA TYR A 68 12.66 16.17 -17.08
C TYR A 68 11.25 16.02 -16.52
N GLU A 69 10.25 15.87 -17.39
CA GLU A 69 8.86 15.65 -16.97
C GLU A 69 8.13 14.62 -17.83
N ARG A 70 7.13 13.98 -17.22
CA ARG A 70 6.12 13.13 -17.88
C ARG A 70 4.76 13.36 -17.24
N SER A 71 3.73 13.43 -18.07
CA SER A 71 2.35 13.56 -17.59
C SER A 71 1.54 12.31 -17.90
N TRP A 72 0.67 11.93 -16.97
CA TRP A 72 -0.09 10.69 -17.01
C TRP A 72 -1.54 10.94 -16.66
N GLN A 73 -2.43 10.20 -17.31
CA GLN A 73 -3.79 9.94 -16.86
C GLN A 73 -3.95 8.44 -16.68
N TRP A 74 -4.43 8.02 -15.53
CA TRP A 74 -4.59 6.61 -15.17
C TRP A 74 -5.97 6.34 -14.59
N GLN A 75 -6.66 5.32 -15.11
CA GLN A 75 -7.91 4.81 -14.57
C GLN A 75 -7.64 3.45 -13.90
N PRO A 76 -7.38 3.40 -12.59
CA PRO A 76 -6.87 2.20 -11.93
C PRO A 76 -7.81 1.00 -12.04
N GLN A 77 -9.12 1.22 -11.89
CA GLN A 77 -10.12 0.13 -11.95
C GLN A 77 -10.28 -0.47 -13.36
N LYS A 78 -9.85 0.26 -14.39
CA LYS A 78 -9.86 -0.19 -15.79
C LYS A 78 -8.48 -0.59 -16.28
N GLU A 79 -7.45 -0.41 -15.44
CA GLU A 79 -6.05 -0.60 -15.80
C GLU A 79 -5.62 0.14 -17.08
N GLN A 80 -6.27 1.28 -17.36
CA GLN A 80 -6.04 2.06 -18.57
C GLN A 80 -5.11 3.23 -18.25
N VAL A 81 -3.99 3.31 -18.97
CA VAL A 81 -2.97 4.34 -18.80
C VAL A 81 -2.84 5.13 -20.09
N LYS A 82 -2.69 6.44 -19.95
CA LYS A 82 -2.46 7.36 -21.03
C LYS A 82 -1.31 8.30 -20.68
N MET A 83 -0.27 8.30 -21.52
CA MET A 83 0.78 9.32 -21.49
C MET A 83 0.24 10.58 -22.16
N LEU A 84 0.32 11.70 -21.46
CA LEU A 84 -0.05 13.02 -21.95
C LEU A 84 1.24 13.71 -22.45
N SER A 85 1.44 13.75 -23.76
CA SER A 85 2.50 14.58 -24.36
C SER A 85 1.95 15.42 -25.51
N VAL A 86 2.62 16.54 -25.78
CA VAL A 86 2.22 17.48 -26.85
C VAL A 86 2.37 16.85 -28.25
N LYS A 87 3.27 15.87 -28.41
CA LYS A 87 3.62 15.30 -29.73
C LYS A 87 3.01 13.92 -29.94
N ASP A 88 3.05 13.07 -28.93
CA ASP A 88 2.64 11.67 -29.00
C ASP A 88 1.68 11.33 -27.85
N THR A 89 0.58 10.67 -28.16
CA THR A 89 -0.31 10.07 -27.16
C THR A 89 -0.12 8.57 -27.20
N VAL A 90 0.36 7.99 -26.10
CA VAL A 90 0.42 6.54 -25.92
C VAL A 90 -0.63 6.15 -24.91
N GLU A 91 -1.61 5.36 -25.33
CA GLU A 91 -2.73 4.91 -24.51
C GLU A 91 -2.83 3.39 -24.61
N TYR A 92 -2.96 2.73 -23.46
CA TYR A 92 -2.91 1.27 -23.39
C TYR A 92 -3.59 0.74 -22.12
N VAL A 93 -3.97 -0.54 -22.16
CA VAL A 93 -4.42 -1.31 -21.00
C VAL A 93 -3.25 -2.13 -20.49
N ARG A 94 -2.92 -2.03 -19.20
CA ARG A 94 -1.67 -2.59 -18.65
C ARG A 94 -1.54 -4.11 -18.83
N LYS A 95 -2.65 -4.85 -18.85
CA LYS A 95 -2.69 -6.30 -19.10
C LYS A 95 -2.51 -6.71 -20.56
N GLU A 96 -2.61 -5.77 -21.48
CA GLU A 96 -2.61 -6.02 -22.93
C GLU A 96 -1.44 -5.31 -23.62
N ILE A 97 -0.37 -5.00 -22.88
CA ILE A 97 0.81 -4.31 -23.43
C ILE A 97 1.53 -5.18 -24.47
N ASP A 98 1.96 -4.53 -25.55
CA ASP A 98 2.90 -5.08 -26.51
C ASP A 98 4.27 -4.36 -26.42
N SER A 99 5.20 -4.72 -27.32
CA SER A 99 6.56 -4.17 -27.32
C SER A 99 6.63 -2.66 -27.58
N LEU A 100 5.61 -2.07 -28.21
CA LEU A 100 5.52 -0.64 -28.49
C LEU A 100 5.18 0.16 -27.23
N GLN A 101 4.34 -0.38 -26.33
CA GLN A 101 3.95 0.32 -25.10
C GLN A 101 4.81 -0.03 -23.89
N GLN A 102 5.64 -1.08 -23.97
CA GLN A 102 6.50 -1.52 -22.86
C GLN A 102 7.35 -0.37 -22.27
N LYS A 103 7.95 0.49 -23.11
CA LYS A 103 8.73 1.64 -22.62
C LYS A 103 7.88 2.66 -21.88
N ALA A 104 6.68 2.92 -22.36
CA ALA A 104 5.73 3.81 -21.68
C ALA A 104 5.29 3.20 -20.35
N ASP A 105 5.00 1.90 -20.30
CA ASP A 105 4.61 1.22 -19.06
C ASP A 105 5.72 1.17 -18.04
N GLN A 106 6.98 0.94 -18.46
CA GLN A 106 8.12 1.03 -17.55
C GLN A 106 8.25 2.43 -16.92
N ALA A 107 8.12 3.49 -17.74
CA ALA A 107 8.16 4.86 -17.24
C ALA A 107 6.98 5.19 -16.31
N PHE A 108 5.77 4.78 -16.68
CA PHE A 108 4.57 4.93 -15.85
C PHE A 108 4.73 4.22 -14.51
N ILE A 109 5.24 2.98 -14.51
CA ILE A 109 5.45 2.21 -13.29
C ILE A 109 6.42 2.92 -12.37
N ASN A 110 7.57 3.39 -12.86
CA ASN A 110 8.51 4.19 -12.08
C ASN A 110 7.81 5.41 -11.44
N ASP A 111 7.06 6.18 -12.23
CA ASP A 111 6.47 7.44 -11.76
C ASP A 111 5.36 7.21 -10.74
N LYS A 112 4.50 6.22 -11.00
CA LYS A 112 3.48 5.75 -10.06
C LYS A 112 4.11 5.25 -8.77
N TYR A 113 5.27 4.60 -8.86
CA TYR A 113 5.99 4.10 -7.69
C TYR A 113 6.38 5.26 -6.78
N TRP A 114 6.96 6.34 -7.31
CA TRP A 114 7.24 7.55 -6.54
C TRP A 114 5.99 8.21 -5.96
N LEU A 115 4.90 8.25 -6.72
CA LEU A 115 3.66 8.92 -6.29
C LEU A 115 2.91 8.15 -5.20
N LEU A 116 2.85 6.83 -5.31
CA LEU A 116 1.95 5.95 -4.54
C LEU A 116 2.69 4.75 -3.92
N PHE A 117 3.97 4.91 -3.60
CA PHE A 117 4.77 3.88 -2.93
C PHE A 117 4.09 3.26 -1.69
N PRO A 118 3.44 4.03 -0.79
CA PRO A 118 2.71 3.45 0.36
C PRO A 118 1.71 2.35 -0.02
N PHE A 119 1.14 2.42 -1.23
CA PHE A 119 0.14 1.45 -1.68
C PHE A 119 0.79 0.23 -2.33
N GLN A 120 2.01 0.34 -2.85
CA GLN A 120 2.78 -0.82 -3.34
C GLN A 120 3.02 -1.84 -2.21
N LEU A 121 3.15 -1.36 -0.96
CA LEU A 121 3.32 -2.21 0.23
C LEU A 121 2.17 -3.20 0.48
N VAL A 122 1.02 -3.00 -0.17
CA VAL A 122 -0.16 -3.88 -0.07
C VAL A 122 -0.67 -4.37 -1.42
N TRP A 123 -0.20 -3.80 -2.53
CA TRP A 123 -0.49 -4.30 -3.88
C TRP A 123 0.48 -5.37 -4.34
N ASP A 124 1.77 -5.18 -4.08
CA ASP A 124 2.80 -6.10 -4.53
C ASP A 124 2.81 -7.33 -3.64
N GLN A 125 3.10 -8.49 -4.23
CA GLN A 125 3.08 -9.79 -3.54
C GLN A 125 4.47 -10.41 -3.38
N SER A 126 5.46 -9.92 -4.14
CA SER A 126 6.76 -10.57 -4.33
C SER A 126 7.90 -9.74 -3.72
N PHE A 127 7.87 -9.55 -2.40
CA PHE A 127 8.97 -8.97 -1.65
C PHE A 127 9.08 -9.55 -0.24
N GLU A 128 10.30 -9.59 0.28
CA GLU A 128 10.54 -9.79 1.71
C GLU A 128 10.57 -8.43 2.42
N HIS A 129 10.17 -8.40 3.70
CA HIS A 129 10.29 -7.19 4.49
C HIS A 129 10.81 -7.44 5.90
N ALA A 130 11.50 -6.43 6.43
CA ALA A 130 12.00 -6.41 7.79
C ALA A 130 11.73 -5.05 8.44
N VAL A 131 11.43 -5.05 9.75
CA VAL A 131 11.10 -3.84 10.50
C VAL A 131 12.14 -3.64 11.60
N LYS A 132 12.65 -2.41 11.72
CA LYS A 132 13.56 -2.01 12.79
C LYS A 132 13.08 -0.71 13.42
N GLU A 133 12.85 -0.74 14.73
CA GLU A 133 12.48 0.45 15.47
C GLU A 133 13.72 1.23 15.91
N ASN A 134 13.52 2.51 16.24
CA ASN A 134 14.54 3.39 16.82
C ASN A 134 15.80 3.58 15.95
N VAL A 135 15.62 3.58 14.62
CA VAL A 135 16.69 3.81 13.64
C VAL A 135 16.82 5.30 13.33
N LYS A 136 18.05 5.82 13.23
CA LYS A 136 18.28 7.20 12.75
C LYS A 136 18.11 7.25 11.24
N ALA A 137 17.14 8.04 10.77
CA ALA A 137 16.90 8.26 9.35
C ALA A 137 18.13 8.89 8.65
N PRO A 138 18.42 8.55 7.38
CA PRO A 138 19.68 8.88 6.71
C PRO A 138 19.89 10.38 6.48
N ILE A 139 18.83 11.17 6.32
CA ILE A 139 18.88 12.61 6.01
C ILE A 139 18.71 13.42 7.28
N SER A 140 17.53 13.37 7.93
CA SER A 140 17.20 14.21 9.08
C SER A 140 17.88 13.79 10.37
N LYS A 141 18.42 12.56 10.43
CA LYS A 141 19.01 11.92 11.63
C LYS A 141 18.03 11.75 12.80
N LYS A 142 16.72 11.99 12.58
CA LYS A 142 15.68 11.73 13.57
C LYS A 142 15.50 10.23 13.75
N THR A 143 15.17 9.83 14.98
CA THR A 143 14.83 8.44 15.31
C THR A 143 13.44 8.10 14.76
N MET A 144 13.35 7.01 13.99
CA MET A 144 12.17 6.57 13.26
C MET A 144 12.09 5.03 13.22
N THR A 145 10.99 4.49 12.70
CA THR A 145 10.92 3.08 12.33
C THR A 145 11.35 2.91 10.88
N GLU A 146 12.29 2.02 10.63
CA GLU A 146 12.73 1.60 9.29
C GLU A 146 11.96 0.35 8.88
N ILE A 147 11.43 0.36 7.66
CA ILE A 147 10.88 -0.82 6.98
C ILE A 147 11.76 -1.06 5.75
N THR A 148 12.43 -2.21 5.70
CA THR A 148 13.16 -2.66 4.51
C THR A 148 12.23 -3.51 3.66
N ILE A 149 12.17 -3.24 2.35
CA ILE A 149 11.44 -3.99 1.33
C ILE A 149 12.49 -4.48 0.32
N ALA A 150 12.60 -5.78 0.11
CA ALA A 150 13.54 -6.38 -0.83
C ALA A 150 12.76 -7.23 -1.84
N TYR A 151 12.73 -6.79 -3.10
CA TYR A 151 12.07 -7.52 -4.18
C TYR A 151 12.92 -8.71 -4.62
N ASP A 152 12.26 -9.77 -5.11
CA ASP A 152 12.95 -10.90 -5.72
C ASP A 152 13.59 -10.52 -7.06
N ASN A 153 14.34 -11.47 -7.64
CA ASN A 153 15.04 -11.26 -8.91
C ASN A 153 14.23 -11.68 -10.14
N GLU A 154 12.95 -11.98 -10.00
CA GLU A 154 12.15 -12.64 -11.05
C GLU A 154 11.12 -11.70 -11.67
N ASP A 155 10.46 -10.87 -10.86
CA ASP A 155 9.30 -10.11 -11.28
C ASP A 155 9.57 -8.59 -11.45
N GLY A 156 8.80 -7.98 -12.37
CA GLY A 156 8.75 -6.52 -12.56
C GLY A 156 9.86 -5.91 -13.42
N TYR A 157 9.86 -4.58 -13.52
CA TYR A 157 10.85 -3.84 -14.33
C TYR A 157 12.16 -3.56 -13.59
N THR A 158 12.19 -3.75 -12.27
CA THR A 158 13.34 -3.48 -11.40
C THR A 158 13.56 -4.61 -10.40
N PRO A 159 13.80 -5.85 -10.89
CA PRO A 159 14.01 -7.01 -10.02
C PRO A 159 15.27 -6.87 -9.17
N GLY A 160 15.20 -7.34 -7.92
CA GLY A 160 16.29 -7.37 -6.95
C GLY A 160 16.53 -6.04 -6.23
N ASP A 161 15.75 -5.01 -6.54
CA ASP A 161 15.87 -3.71 -5.90
C ASP A 161 15.38 -3.75 -4.45
N THR A 162 16.06 -2.99 -3.60
CA THR A 162 15.74 -2.87 -2.17
C THR A 162 15.44 -1.42 -1.81
N TYR A 163 14.41 -1.25 -0.99
CA TYR A 163 13.98 0.05 -0.47
C TYR A 163 14.02 0.04 1.05
N LYS A 164 14.51 1.12 1.65
CA LYS A 164 14.38 1.38 3.09
C LYS A 164 13.50 2.59 3.31
N ILE A 165 12.44 2.41 4.08
CA ILE A 165 11.39 3.39 4.30
C ILE A 165 11.48 3.82 5.75
N TYR A 166 11.58 5.12 5.99
CA TYR A 166 11.65 5.68 7.34
C TYR A 166 10.32 6.36 7.65
N ILE A 167 9.56 5.77 8.57
CA ILE A 167 8.24 6.25 8.95
C ILE A 167 8.24 6.86 10.36
N ASP A 168 7.41 7.88 10.54
CA ASP A 168 7.16 8.43 11.87
C ASP A 168 6.13 7.61 12.67
N LYS A 169 5.84 8.06 13.90
CA LYS A 169 4.86 7.43 14.80
C LYS A 169 3.43 7.37 14.24
N ASP A 170 3.11 8.20 13.25
CA ASP A 170 1.80 8.29 12.62
C ASP A 170 1.79 7.48 11.29
N PHE A 171 2.81 6.64 11.07
CA PHE A 171 3.02 5.79 9.89
C PHE A 171 3.17 6.58 8.57
N ILE A 172 3.57 7.85 8.65
CA ILE A 172 3.84 8.68 7.48
C ILE A 172 5.29 8.49 7.06
N ILE A 173 5.51 8.23 5.76
CA ILE A 173 6.86 8.14 5.20
C ILE A 173 7.51 9.52 5.27
N ARG A 174 8.71 9.60 5.82
CA ARG A 174 9.46 10.85 5.94
C ARG A 174 10.72 10.83 5.11
N GLU A 175 11.33 9.67 4.98
CA GLU A 175 12.52 9.47 4.15
C GLU A 175 12.48 8.09 3.52
N TRP A 176 13.22 7.95 2.44
CA TRP A 176 13.29 6.73 1.67
C TRP A 176 14.67 6.59 1.05
N SER A 177 15.20 5.37 1.05
CA SER A 177 16.47 5.03 0.43
C SER A 177 16.28 3.90 -0.57
N TYR A 178 16.82 4.11 -1.77
CA TYR A 178 16.89 3.13 -2.84
C TYR A 178 18.27 2.49 -2.90
N ILE A 179 18.28 1.17 -3.01
CA ILE A 179 19.46 0.34 -3.22
C ILE A 179 19.17 -0.53 -4.46
N ALA A 180 19.88 -0.26 -5.54
CA ALA A 180 19.79 -1.03 -6.77
C ALA A 180 20.32 -2.44 -6.56
N SER A 181 19.76 -3.42 -7.27
CA SER A 181 20.22 -4.81 -7.23
C SER A 181 21.75 -4.91 -7.39
N GLY A 182 22.39 -5.68 -6.50
CA GLY A 182 23.84 -5.85 -6.44
C GLY A 182 24.61 -4.71 -5.74
N SER A 183 23.97 -3.60 -5.38
CA SER A 183 24.59 -2.52 -4.61
C SER A 183 24.59 -2.84 -3.10
N LYS A 184 25.66 -2.45 -2.40
CA LYS A 184 25.76 -2.62 -0.94
C LYS A 184 25.21 -1.42 -0.17
N ASP A 185 25.37 -0.23 -0.74
CA ASP A 185 25.00 1.04 -0.13
C ASP A 185 23.84 1.69 -0.91
N PRO A 186 23.04 2.56 -0.26
CA PRO A 186 21.99 3.31 -0.94
C PRO A 186 22.54 4.14 -2.12
N ASN A 187 21.94 3.95 -3.30
CA ASN A 187 22.24 4.73 -4.50
C ASN A 187 21.56 6.10 -4.45
N LEU A 188 20.41 6.20 -3.77
CA LEU A 188 19.68 7.45 -3.59
C LEU A 188 18.97 7.43 -2.25
N SER A 189 18.97 8.55 -1.54
CA SER A 189 18.09 8.77 -0.38
C SER A 189 17.38 10.10 -0.54
N THR A 190 16.07 10.12 -0.27
CA THR A 190 15.23 11.31 -0.42
C THR A 190 14.34 11.54 0.79
N THR A 191 14.02 12.80 1.07
CA THR A 191 12.89 13.17 1.91
C THR A 191 11.58 12.84 1.21
N TRP A 192 10.50 12.72 1.98
CA TRP A 192 9.12 12.62 1.50
C TRP A 192 8.32 13.70 2.22
N GLU A 193 7.97 14.75 1.49
CA GLU A 193 7.50 16.00 2.09
C GLU A 193 6.38 16.67 1.28
N ASN A 194 5.90 17.81 1.79
CA ASN A 194 4.82 18.59 1.19
C ASN A 194 3.55 17.75 0.94
N TYR A 195 3.19 16.92 1.91
CA TYR A 195 2.01 16.07 1.84
C TYR A 195 0.72 16.87 1.63
N GLN A 196 -0.07 16.44 0.67
CA GLN A 196 -1.39 16.99 0.36
C GLN A 196 -2.42 15.87 0.23
N THR A 197 -3.70 16.19 0.42
CA THR A 197 -4.78 15.20 0.34
C THR A 197 -5.65 15.48 -0.88
N TYR A 198 -5.84 14.47 -1.72
CA TYR A 198 -6.64 14.51 -2.95
C TYR A 198 -7.64 13.36 -2.93
N ASN A 199 -8.94 13.68 -2.88
CA ASN A 199 -10.03 12.71 -2.75
C ASN A 199 -9.75 11.58 -1.71
N GLY A 200 -9.22 11.98 -0.55
CA GLY A 200 -8.87 11.04 0.53
C GLY A 200 -7.54 10.30 0.38
N LEU A 201 -6.78 10.49 -0.70
CA LEU A 201 -5.40 10.00 -0.85
C LEU A 201 -4.42 11.05 -0.33
N LYS A 202 -3.53 10.67 0.60
CA LYS A 202 -2.49 11.55 1.14
C LYS A 202 -1.16 11.28 0.43
N ILE A 203 -0.72 12.23 -0.38
CA ILE A 203 0.39 12.09 -1.34
C ILE A 203 1.52 13.04 -0.96
N ALA A 204 2.76 12.56 -0.90
CA ALA A 204 3.94 13.41 -0.83
C ALA A 204 4.17 14.02 -2.20
N THR A 205 4.22 15.35 -2.29
CA THR A 205 4.34 16.05 -3.59
C THR A 205 5.77 16.44 -3.91
N THR A 206 6.73 16.20 -2.99
CA THR A 206 8.14 16.53 -3.18
C THR A 206 9.04 15.51 -2.50
N HIS A 207 10.15 15.18 -3.16
CA HIS A 207 11.20 14.31 -2.67
C HIS A 207 12.56 14.89 -3.02
N GLN A 208 13.43 15.07 -2.03
CA GLN A 208 14.73 15.73 -2.24
C GLN A 208 15.85 14.98 -1.56
N ASN A 209 17.02 14.89 -2.20
CA ASN A 209 18.21 14.41 -1.52
C ASN A 209 18.73 15.46 -0.52
N LYS A 210 19.61 15.04 0.36
CA LYS A 210 20.16 15.90 1.42
C LYS A 210 20.88 17.13 0.85
N GLU A 211 21.55 16.97 -0.28
CA GLU A 211 22.35 18.01 -0.92
C GLU A 211 21.51 19.00 -1.75
N GLY A 212 20.24 18.67 -2.03
CA GLY A 212 19.35 19.48 -2.89
C GLY A 212 19.69 19.42 -4.39
N SER A 213 20.66 18.60 -4.80
CA SER A 213 21.03 18.40 -6.21
C SER A 213 20.05 17.51 -6.98
N PHE A 214 19.20 16.77 -6.28
CA PHE A 214 18.09 15.99 -6.85
C PHE A 214 16.78 16.41 -6.19
N LYS A 215 15.81 16.80 -7.03
CA LYS A 215 14.44 17.04 -6.60
C LYS A 215 13.47 16.35 -7.55
N LEU A 216 12.57 15.58 -6.98
CA LEU A 216 11.43 15.00 -7.66
C LEU A 216 10.17 15.61 -7.08
N TYR A 217 9.23 16.03 -7.93
CA TYR A 217 7.99 16.60 -7.45
C TYR A 217 6.84 16.36 -8.41
N PHE A 218 5.63 16.48 -7.87
CA PHE A 218 4.41 16.23 -8.61
C PHE A 218 3.59 17.51 -8.77
N THR A 219 3.12 17.74 -9.99
CA THR A 219 2.21 18.86 -10.34
C THR A 219 0.97 18.30 -11.04
N ASN A 220 -0.05 19.14 -11.21
CA ASN A 220 -1.29 18.78 -11.91
C ASN A 220 -1.96 17.51 -11.35
N ILE A 221 -1.86 17.28 -10.03
CA ILE A 221 -2.49 16.13 -9.38
C ILE A 221 -3.99 16.38 -9.33
N GLU A 222 -4.75 15.51 -10.00
CA GLU A 222 -6.21 15.48 -9.93
C GLU A 222 -6.64 14.04 -9.62
N VAL A 223 -7.54 13.88 -8.66
CA VAL A 223 -8.09 12.59 -8.24
C VAL A 223 -9.60 12.68 -8.29
N GLU A 224 -10.20 11.84 -9.13
CA GLU A 224 -11.65 11.69 -9.30
C GLU A 224 -12.11 10.36 -8.70
#